data_AF-A0A1I4EV02-F1
#
_entry.id   AF-A0A1I4EV02-F1
#
_cell.length_a   1.000
_cell.length_b   1.000
_cell.length_c   1.000
_cell.angle_alpha   90.00
_cell.angle_beta   90.00
_cell.angle_gamma   90.00
#
_symmetry.space_group_name_H-M   'P 1'
#
loop_
_entity.id
_entity.type
_entity.pdbx_description
1 polymer ?
#
loop_
_entity_poly.entity_id
_entity_poly.type
_entity_poly.pdbx_seq_one_letter_code
_entity_poly.pdbx_strand_id
1 'polypeptide(L)'
;MKSFFCENYSEIIISFIGAFLGFGLALLIEYWVLWRNKRKENKDNSEEMKRKIEYYTFLLKEVVSKTEKQIELIREYIHEQTNNPLTPLPLHRIPMNFFIRLKNIDNRGVFEALANKFKSNKEWIKRYNDLNSYTDFLEGTLTEELVRINNSTIEKGFQDQLFIKNLIDDIPNVLSKEAFKKMNELREGRFEDDEYNFINNTIGKYRQLADERAELGRFNTELLEPLLSSITPYDTQPYASEIIFKCKNARVRMNDIANDIMHTISTYETIINAVAEPISKVKEMIEEISQN
;
A
#
# COMPACT_ATOMS: atom_id res chain seq x y z
N MET A 1 -12.99 100.53 -21.05
CA MET A 1 -12.57 99.22 -21.61
C MET A 1 -11.16 98.77 -21.21
N LYS A 2 -10.31 99.57 -20.55
CA LYS A 2 -8.97 99.13 -20.11
C LYS A 2 -8.91 98.51 -18.69
N SER A 3 -9.89 98.73 -17.81
CA SER A 3 -9.85 98.15 -16.44
C SER A 3 -10.48 96.75 -16.33
N PHE A 4 -11.39 96.38 -17.24
CA PHE A 4 -12.06 95.06 -17.22
C PHE A 4 -11.13 93.89 -17.61
N PHE A 5 -10.04 94.17 -18.33
CA PHE A 5 -9.08 93.15 -18.75
C PHE A 5 -8.01 92.82 -17.69
N CYS A 6 -7.73 93.74 -16.75
CA CYS A 6 -6.73 93.50 -15.70
C CYS A 6 -7.28 92.69 -14.52
N GLU A 7 -8.54 92.86 -14.14
CA GLU A 7 -9.15 92.09 -13.04
C GLU A 7 -9.32 90.60 -13.40
N ASN A 8 -9.80 90.30 -14.61
CA ASN A 8 -9.98 88.93 -15.11
C ASN A 8 -8.67 88.12 -15.22
N TYR A 9 -7.53 88.77 -15.47
CA TYR A 9 -6.24 88.06 -15.60
C TYR A 9 -5.78 87.45 -14.28
N SER A 10 -6.03 88.12 -13.16
CA SER A 10 -5.65 87.64 -11.84
C SER A 10 -6.45 86.39 -11.44
N GLU A 11 -7.76 86.37 -11.72
CA GLU A 11 -8.65 85.22 -11.47
C GLU A 11 -8.33 84.02 -12.35
N ILE A 12 -7.96 84.26 -13.63
CA ILE A 12 -7.53 83.22 -14.56
C ILE A 12 -6.20 82.59 -14.09
N ILE A 13 -5.24 83.41 -13.65
CA ILE A 13 -3.95 82.93 -13.12
C ILE A 13 -4.15 82.12 -11.84
N ILE A 14 -4.98 82.60 -10.91
CA ILE A 14 -5.30 81.87 -9.67
C ILE A 14 -5.99 80.54 -9.99
N SER A 15 -6.92 80.52 -10.95
CA SER A 15 -7.58 79.29 -11.41
C SER A 15 -6.59 78.32 -12.05
N PHE A 16 -5.64 78.81 -12.85
CA PHE A 16 -4.59 77.98 -13.46
C PHE A 16 -3.65 77.39 -12.40
N ILE A 17 -3.22 78.19 -11.41
CA ILE A 17 -2.37 77.73 -10.30
C ILE A 17 -3.15 76.71 -9.45
N GLY A 18 -4.41 76.99 -9.14
CA GLY A 18 -5.28 76.07 -8.40
C GLY A 18 -5.49 74.74 -9.12
N ALA A 19 -5.73 74.79 -10.44
CA ALA A 19 -5.84 73.59 -11.28
C ALA A 19 -4.51 72.82 -11.35
N PHE A 20 -3.37 73.52 -11.49
CA PHE A 20 -2.05 72.91 -11.54
C PHE A 20 -1.67 72.24 -10.21
N LEU A 21 -1.94 72.90 -9.08
CA LEU A 21 -1.74 72.34 -7.75
C LEU A 21 -2.68 71.18 -7.48
N GLY A 22 -3.96 71.30 -7.82
CA GLY A 22 -4.94 70.22 -7.68
C GLY A 22 -4.57 68.98 -8.50
N PHE A 23 -4.13 69.19 -9.75
CA PHE A 23 -3.66 68.11 -10.62
C PHE A 23 -2.36 67.47 -10.11
N GLY A 24 -1.37 68.26 -9.69
CA GLY A 24 -0.12 67.75 -9.13
C GLY A 24 -0.34 66.96 -7.84
N LEU A 25 -1.24 67.41 -6.98
CA LEU A 25 -1.57 66.76 -5.72
C LEU A 25 -2.37 65.46 -5.96
N ALA A 26 -3.27 65.45 -6.95
CA ALA A 26 -3.96 64.24 -7.39
C ALA A 26 -2.99 63.18 -7.93
N LEU A 27 -2.03 63.58 -8.79
CA LEU A 27 -0.99 62.68 -9.28
C LEU A 27 -0.11 62.10 -8.16
N LEU A 28 0.24 62.91 -7.16
CA LEU A 28 1.02 62.44 -6.01
C LEU A 28 0.22 61.42 -5.17
N ILE A 29 -1.06 61.66 -4.93
CA ILE A 29 -1.94 60.72 -4.23
C ILE A 29 -2.07 59.42 -5.03
N GLU A 30 -2.32 59.50 -6.33
CA GLU A 30 -2.47 58.34 -7.20
C GLU A 30 -1.19 57.50 -7.25
N TYR A 31 -0.02 58.16 -7.39
CA TYR A 31 1.27 57.49 -7.32
C TYR A 31 1.50 56.79 -5.97
N TRP A 32 1.15 57.44 -4.85
CA TRP A 32 1.28 56.86 -3.52
C TRP A 32 0.35 55.66 -3.31
N VAL A 33 -0.90 55.75 -3.78
CA VAL A 33 -1.87 54.65 -3.74
C VAL A 33 -1.38 53.46 -4.58
N LEU A 34 -0.92 53.70 -5.81
CA LEU A 34 -0.36 52.66 -6.68
C LEU A 34 0.84 51.97 -6.05
N TRP A 35 1.75 52.74 -5.45
CA TRP A 35 2.93 52.20 -4.77
C TRP A 35 2.56 51.36 -3.54
N ARG A 36 1.59 51.82 -2.74
CA ARG A 36 1.08 51.08 -1.57
C ARG A 36 0.38 49.78 -2.00
N ASN A 37 -0.44 49.84 -3.04
CA ASN A 37 -1.14 48.68 -3.58
C ASN A 37 -0.14 47.65 -4.12
N LYS A 38 0.86 48.09 -4.90
CA LYS A 38 1.93 47.22 -5.40
C LYS A 38 2.73 46.56 -4.27
N ARG A 39 3.03 47.29 -3.20
CA ARG A 39 3.69 46.72 -2.01
C ARG A 39 2.82 45.68 -1.31
N LYS A 40 1.52 45.94 -1.17
CA LYS A 40 0.58 45.00 -0.57
C LYS A 40 0.43 43.74 -1.43
N GLU A 41 0.22 43.90 -2.73
CA GLU A 41 0.13 42.81 -3.70
C GLU A 41 1.39 41.94 -3.70
N ASN A 42 2.59 42.54 -3.69
CA ASN A 42 3.85 41.80 -3.57
C ASN A 42 3.94 41.01 -2.25
N LYS A 43 3.44 41.58 -1.16
CA LYS A 43 3.41 40.90 0.15
C LYS A 43 2.43 39.72 0.14
N ASP A 44 1.21 39.95 -0.35
CA ASP A 44 0.16 38.94 -0.44
C ASP A 44 0.60 37.78 -1.35
N ASN A 45 1.20 38.08 -2.50
CA ASN A 45 1.78 37.09 -3.41
C ASN A 45 2.93 36.29 -2.77
N SER A 46 3.80 36.96 -2.01
CA SER A 46 4.89 36.29 -1.30
C SER A 46 4.38 35.35 -0.20
N GLU A 47 3.33 35.76 0.53
CA GLU A 47 2.68 34.91 1.52
C GLU A 47 1.97 33.72 0.87
N GLU A 48 1.30 33.92 -0.26
CA GLU A 48 0.66 32.84 -1.02
C GLU A 48 1.69 31.81 -1.50
N MET A 49 2.79 32.26 -2.13
CA MET A 49 3.88 31.37 -2.57
C MET A 49 4.47 30.57 -1.40
N LYS A 50 4.66 31.21 -0.25
CA LYS A 50 5.14 30.55 0.96
C LYS A 50 4.16 29.45 1.41
N ARG A 51 2.86 29.72 1.45
CA ARG A 51 1.84 28.73 1.83
C ARG A 51 1.79 27.55 0.85
N LYS A 52 1.94 27.81 -0.46
CA LYS A 52 2.00 26.73 -1.48
C LYS A 52 3.18 25.80 -1.23
N ILE A 53 4.36 26.36 -0.96
CA ILE A 53 5.57 25.59 -0.64
C ILE A 53 5.39 24.81 0.68
N GLU A 54 4.86 25.46 1.73
CA GLU A 54 4.63 24.80 3.02
C GLU A 54 3.68 23.60 2.90
N TYR A 55 2.57 23.76 2.17
CA TYR A 55 1.62 22.68 1.95
C TYR A 55 2.21 21.56 1.09
N TYR A 56 2.95 21.89 0.03
CA TYR A 56 3.65 20.91 -0.79
C TYR A 56 4.65 20.10 0.03
N THR A 57 5.51 20.77 0.79
CA THR A 57 6.48 20.13 1.69
C THR A 57 5.80 19.27 2.76
N PHE A 58 4.65 19.71 3.28
CA PHE A 58 3.84 18.91 4.20
C PHE A 58 3.37 17.61 3.54
N LEU A 59 2.85 17.66 2.31
CA LEU A 59 2.43 16.46 1.58
C LEU A 59 3.61 15.51 1.31
N LEU A 60 4.78 16.04 0.93
CA LEU A 60 5.98 15.21 0.74
C LEU A 60 6.43 14.54 2.05
N LYS A 61 6.35 15.23 3.19
CA LYS A 61 6.64 14.65 4.51
C LYS A 61 5.67 13.52 4.85
N GLU A 62 4.39 13.69 4.55
CA GLU A 62 3.39 12.62 4.71
C GLU A 62 3.70 11.44 3.79
N VAL A 63 4.09 11.67 2.53
CA VAL A 63 4.52 10.59 1.60
C VAL A 63 5.62 9.75 2.24
N VAL A 64 6.68 10.40 2.72
CA VAL A 64 7.82 9.72 3.36
C VAL A 64 7.36 8.94 4.59
N SER A 65 6.70 9.61 5.54
CA SER A 65 6.30 9.00 6.81
C SER A 65 5.40 7.78 6.62
N LYS A 66 4.43 7.86 5.69
CA LYS A 66 3.48 6.78 5.45
C LYS A 66 4.11 5.64 4.67
N THR A 67 5.02 5.95 3.74
CA THR A 67 5.82 4.94 3.03
C THR A 67 6.67 4.14 4.01
N GLU A 68 7.41 4.81 4.90
CA GLU A 68 8.23 4.16 5.92
C GLU A 68 7.40 3.26 6.83
N LYS A 69 6.25 3.76 7.30
CA LYS A 69 5.34 2.96 8.11
C LYS A 69 4.77 1.76 7.33
N GLN A 70 4.52 1.89 6.03
CA GLN A 70 4.08 0.75 5.21
C GLN A 70 5.19 -0.29 5.04
N ILE A 71 6.45 0.13 4.93
CA ILE A 71 7.61 -0.76 4.92
C ILE A 71 7.71 -1.54 6.24
N GLU A 72 7.48 -0.89 7.39
CA GLU A 72 7.45 -1.57 8.69
C GLU A 72 6.37 -2.67 8.72
N LEU A 73 5.16 -2.37 8.26
CA LEU A 73 4.07 -3.36 8.16
C LEU A 73 4.40 -4.51 7.20
N ILE A 74 5.13 -4.23 6.10
CA ILE A 74 5.59 -5.29 5.19
C ILE A 74 6.61 -6.19 5.90
N ARG A 75 7.53 -5.63 6.69
CA ARG A 75 8.50 -6.42 7.46
C ARG A 75 7.84 -7.28 8.53
N GLU A 76 6.85 -6.75 9.23
CA GLU A 76 6.01 -7.50 10.17
C GLU A 76 5.31 -8.67 9.47
N TYR A 77 4.66 -8.39 8.33
CA TYR A 77 4.04 -9.42 7.49
C TYR A 77 5.04 -10.50 7.07
N ILE A 78 6.23 -10.13 6.59
CA ILE A 78 7.27 -11.10 6.20
C ILE A 78 7.62 -12.01 7.38
N HIS A 79 7.80 -11.44 8.57
CA HIS A 79 8.12 -12.20 9.77
C HIS A 79 7.01 -13.19 10.15
N GLU A 80 5.76 -12.73 10.21
CA GLU A 80 4.60 -13.58 10.52
C GLU A 80 4.42 -14.70 9.50
N GLN A 81 4.48 -14.35 8.22
CA GLN A 81 4.21 -15.27 7.13
C GLN A 81 5.32 -16.31 6.94
N THR A 82 6.57 -15.99 7.30
CA THR A 82 7.68 -16.94 7.35
C THR A 82 7.43 -18.04 8.39
N ASN A 83 6.84 -17.69 9.53
CA ASN A 83 6.59 -18.63 10.62
C ASN A 83 5.33 -19.50 10.38
N ASN A 84 4.35 -18.99 9.62
CA ASN A 84 3.14 -19.75 9.27
C ASN A 84 2.83 -19.69 7.75
N PRO A 85 3.61 -20.38 6.91
CA PRO A 85 3.48 -20.28 5.46
C PRO A 85 2.20 -20.93 4.91
N LEU A 86 1.54 -21.82 5.67
CA LEU A 86 0.32 -22.50 5.24
C LEU A 86 -0.96 -21.71 5.51
N THR A 87 -0.83 -20.57 6.20
CA THR A 87 -1.94 -19.68 6.52
C THR A 87 -1.66 -18.30 5.90
N PRO A 88 -2.10 -18.05 4.66
CA PRO A 88 -1.94 -16.75 4.01
C PRO A 88 -2.67 -15.67 4.82
N LEU A 89 -1.92 -14.68 5.29
CA LEU A 89 -2.44 -13.53 6.02
C LEU A 89 -2.62 -12.34 5.07
N PRO A 90 -3.55 -11.42 5.36
CA PRO A 90 -3.62 -10.16 4.64
C PRO A 90 -2.56 -9.17 5.13
N LEU A 91 -1.87 -8.51 4.21
CA LEU A 91 -1.00 -7.38 4.53
C LEU A 91 -1.83 -6.20 5.06
N HIS A 92 -1.45 -5.68 6.23
CA HIS A 92 -2.01 -4.45 6.77
C HIS A 92 -1.60 -3.25 5.89
N ARG A 93 -2.58 -2.40 5.56
CA ARG A 93 -2.39 -1.27 4.65
C ARG A 93 -2.69 0.06 5.32
N ILE A 94 -1.88 1.06 4.98
CA ILE A 94 -2.08 2.44 5.38
C ILE A 94 -2.82 3.17 4.26
N PRO A 95 -3.85 3.98 4.58
CA PRO A 95 -4.51 4.82 3.58
C PRO A 95 -3.51 5.81 2.95
N MET A 96 -3.35 5.74 1.62
CA MET A 96 -2.37 6.53 0.86
C MET A 96 -2.96 7.77 0.17
N ASN A 97 -4.00 8.37 0.75
CA ASN A 97 -4.73 9.51 0.16
C ASN A 97 -3.86 10.75 -0.11
N PHE A 98 -2.66 10.82 0.45
CA PHE A 98 -1.73 11.93 0.25
C PHE A 98 -1.14 11.94 -1.17
N PHE A 99 -0.99 10.80 -1.87
CA PHE A 99 -0.56 10.80 -3.27
C PHE A 99 -1.61 11.48 -4.17
N ILE A 100 -2.89 11.17 -3.94
CA ILE A 100 -4.02 11.84 -4.61
C ILE A 100 -3.98 13.36 -4.34
N ARG A 101 -3.73 13.76 -3.09
CA ARG A 101 -3.61 15.19 -2.72
C ARG A 101 -2.40 15.86 -3.38
N LEU A 102 -1.27 15.16 -3.49
CA LEU A 102 -0.05 15.65 -4.13
C LEU A 102 -0.28 15.87 -5.63
N LYS A 103 -0.95 14.94 -6.30
CA LYS A 103 -1.30 15.05 -7.73
C LYS A 103 -2.28 16.17 -8.03
N ASN A 104 -3.22 16.40 -7.10
CA ASN A 104 -4.28 17.41 -7.23
C ASN A 104 -3.87 18.81 -6.74
N ILE A 105 -2.63 19.01 -6.28
CA ILE A 105 -2.15 20.34 -5.91
C ILE A 105 -2.10 21.22 -7.17
N ASP A 106 -2.17 22.54 -6.98
CA ASP A 106 -1.89 23.53 -8.05
C ASP A 106 -0.43 23.40 -8.49
N ASN A 107 -0.13 22.42 -9.35
CA ASN A 107 1.22 22.08 -9.79
C ASN A 107 1.91 23.28 -10.44
N ARG A 108 1.15 24.12 -11.16
CA ARG A 108 1.68 25.34 -11.76
C ARG A 108 2.06 26.35 -10.68
N GLY A 109 1.18 26.61 -9.72
CA GLY A 109 1.48 27.54 -8.62
C GLY A 109 2.62 27.06 -7.72
N VAL A 110 2.73 25.75 -7.48
CA VAL A 110 3.87 25.16 -6.74
C VAL A 110 5.16 25.30 -7.53
N PHE A 111 5.13 24.99 -8.83
CA PHE A 111 6.29 25.17 -9.71
C PHE A 111 6.74 26.63 -9.75
N GLU A 112 5.83 27.59 -9.91
CA GLU A 112 6.13 29.02 -9.90
C GLU A 112 6.70 29.49 -8.55
N ALA A 113 6.15 29.00 -7.44
CA ALA A 113 6.66 29.32 -6.10
C ALA A 113 8.09 28.78 -5.89
N LEU A 114 8.35 27.53 -6.30
CA LEU A 114 9.68 26.92 -6.26
C LEU A 114 10.66 27.63 -7.22
N ALA A 115 10.21 28.01 -8.41
CA ALA A 115 11.02 28.77 -9.37
C ALA A 115 11.49 30.10 -8.79
N ASN A 116 10.59 30.81 -8.10
CA ASN A 116 10.90 32.06 -7.43
C ASN A 116 11.91 31.82 -6.29
N LYS A 117 11.67 30.80 -5.46
CA LYS A 117 12.57 30.42 -4.36
C LYS A 117 13.98 30.08 -4.82
N PHE A 118 14.12 29.29 -5.89
CA PHE A 118 15.40 28.83 -6.45
C PHE A 118 15.96 29.74 -7.57
N LYS A 119 15.40 30.94 -7.76
CA LYS A 119 15.85 31.95 -8.72
C LYS A 119 16.07 31.42 -10.14
N SER A 120 15.19 30.54 -10.63
CA SER A 120 15.22 30.03 -12.01
C SER A 120 16.51 29.27 -12.43
N ASN A 121 17.27 28.70 -11.49
CA ASN A 121 18.40 27.81 -11.81
C ASN A 121 17.92 26.55 -12.60
N LYS A 122 18.46 26.29 -13.79
CA LYS A 122 18.05 25.11 -14.61
C LYS A 122 18.14 23.77 -13.86
N GLU A 123 19.03 23.64 -12.87
CA GLU A 123 19.15 22.43 -12.07
C GLU A 123 17.92 22.14 -11.19
N TRP A 124 17.22 23.16 -10.68
CA TRP A 124 16.06 22.92 -9.81
C TRP A 124 14.88 22.34 -10.61
N ILE A 125 14.75 22.70 -11.89
CA ILE A 125 13.71 22.16 -12.77
C ILE A 125 13.91 20.65 -12.94
N LYS A 126 15.15 20.23 -13.18
CA LYS A 126 15.48 18.80 -13.24
C LYS A 126 15.14 18.11 -11.92
N ARG A 127 15.59 18.67 -10.79
CA ARG A 127 15.31 18.11 -9.47
C ARG A 127 13.81 18.01 -9.18
N TYR A 128 13.00 18.99 -9.60
CA TYR A 128 11.53 18.96 -9.48
C TYR A 128 10.89 17.84 -10.31
N ASN A 129 11.36 17.63 -11.54
CA ASN A 129 10.88 16.53 -12.37
C ASN A 129 11.29 15.15 -11.81
N ASP A 130 12.53 15.05 -11.31
CA ASP A 130 13.03 13.83 -10.67
C ASP A 130 12.19 13.51 -9.43
N LEU A 131 11.88 14.52 -8.61
CA LEU A 131 10.99 14.40 -7.44
C LEU A 131 9.60 13.87 -7.81
N ASN A 132 8.94 14.44 -8.82
CA ASN A 132 7.63 13.96 -9.27
C ASN A 132 7.73 12.49 -9.75
N SER A 133 8.80 12.14 -10.47
CA SER A 133 9.04 10.77 -10.91
C SER A 133 9.20 9.80 -9.72
N TYR A 134 9.91 10.21 -8.68
CA TYR A 134 10.04 9.41 -7.45
C TYR A 134 8.69 9.25 -6.74
N THR A 135 7.89 10.31 -6.65
CA THR A 135 6.57 10.23 -6.00
C THR A 135 5.59 9.38 -6.79
N ASP A 136 5.62 9.45 -8.13
CA ASP A 136 4.79 8.60 -9.00
C ASP A 136 5.20 7.13 -8.88
N PHE A 137 6.51 6.85 -8.83
CA PHE A 137 7.02 5.50 -8.60
C PHE A 137 6.57 4.94 -7.24
N LEU A 138 6.65 5.74 -6.18
CA LEU A 138 6.19 5.37 -4.84
C LEU A 138 4.68 5.13 -4.82
N GLU A 139 3.88 5.97 -5.50
CA GLU A 139 2.43 5.78 -5.62
C GLU A 139 2.11 4.45 -6.29
N GLY A 140 2.65 4.21 -7.49
CA GLY A 140 2.38 2.99 -8.25
C GLY A 140 2.80 1.73 -7.47
N THR A 141 3.96 1.78 -6.82
CA THR A 141 4.46 0.66 -6.02
C THR A 141 3.55 0.37 -4.82
N LEU A 142 3.22 1.40 -4.04
CA LEU A 142 2.51 1.22 -2.76
C LEU A 142 1.00 1.04 -2.92
N THR A 143 0.39 1.62 -3.95
CA THR A 143 -1.07 1.65 -4.11
C THR A 143 -1.59 0.64 -5.11
N GLU A 144 -0.79 0.29 -6.13
CA GLU A 144 -1.21 -0.65 -7.18
C GLU A 144 -0.51 -2.00 -7.02
N GLU A 145 0.82 -2.03 -7.07
CA GLU A 145 1.60 -3.28 -7.02
C GLU A 145 1.40 -4.05 -5.71
N LEU A 146 1.55 -3.39 -4.56
CA LEU A 146 1.33 -4.05 -3.26
C LEU A 146 -0.07 -4.66 -3.15
N VAL A 147 -1.09 -3.96 -3.68
CA VAL A 147 -2.48 -4.42 -3.64
C VAL A 147 -2.68 -5.61 -4.56
N ARG A 148 -2.13 -5.56 -5.76
CA ARG A 148 -2.17 -6.64 -6.74
C ARG A 148 -1.56 -7.91 -6.16
N ILE A 149 -0.33 -7.82 -5.62
CA ILE A 149 0.38 -8.95 -5.01
C ILE A 149 -0.45 -9.52 -3.86
N ASN A 150 -0.83 -8.68 -2.89
CA ASN A 150 -1.57 -9.11 -1.70
C ASN A 150 -2.88 -9.83 -2.06
N ASN A 151 -3.69 -9.24 -2.95
CA ASN A 151 -4.97 -9.84 -3.33
C ASN A 151 -4.76 -11.17 -4.06
N SER A 152 -3.80 -11.26 -4.97
CA SER A 152 -3.51 -12.51 -5.69
C SER A 152 -3.04 -13.63 -4.76
N THR A 153 -2.21 -13.30 -3.77
CA THR A 153 -1.69 -14.29 -2.81
C THR A 153 -2.79 -14.80 -1.89
N ILE A 154 -3.63 -13.91 -1.36
CA ILE A 154 -4.76 -14.30 -0.50
C ILE A 154 -5.76 -15.15 -1.27
N GLU A 155 -6.16 -14.72 -2.47
CA GLU A 155 -7.18 -15.42 -3.25
C GLU A 155 -6.70 -16.83 -3.63
N LYS A 156 -5.49 -16.94 -4.19
CA LYS A 156 -4.91 -18.24 -4.54
C LYS A 156 -4.75 -19.12 -3.30
N GLY A 157 -4.20 -18.56 -2.23
CA GLY A 157 -3.98 -19.26 -0.98
C GLY A 157 -5.28 -19.81 -0.38
N PHE A 158 -6.36 -19.02 -0.38
CA PHE A 158 -7.68 -19.47 0.09
C PHE A 158 -8.26 -20.61 -0.76
N GLN A 159 -8.15 -20.52 -2.09
CA GLN A 159 -8.60 -21.60 -2.99
C GLN A 159 -7.82 -22.89 -2.72
N ASP A 160 -6.52 -22.80 -2.50
CA ASP A 160 -5.66 -23.94 -2.24
C ASP A 160 -5.96 -24.56 -0.87
N GLN A 161 -6.18 -23.75 0.17
CA GLN A 161 -6.62 -24.23 1.47
C GLN A 161 -7.96 -24.96 1.39
N LEU A 162 -8.93 -24.45 0.63
CA LEU A 162 -10.23 -25.10 0.44
C LEU A 162 -10.08 -26.45 -0.28
N PHE A 163 -9.25 -26.50 -1.33
CA PHE A 163 -8.95 -27.73 -2.04
C PHE A 163 -8.30 -28.78 -1.14
N ILE A 164 -7.28 -28.38 -0.37
CA ILE A 164 -6.61 -29.25 0.61
C ILE A 164 -7.61 -29.77 1.63
N LYS A 165 -8.44 -28.88 2.18
CA LYS A 165 -9.47 -29.24 3.15
C LYS A 165 -10.43 -30.28 2.57
N ASN A 166 -10.91 -30.09 1.34
CA ASN A 166 -11.79 -31.06 0.69
C ASN A 166 -11.12 -32.44 0.53
N LEU A 167 -9.83 -32.49 0.20
CA LEU A 167 -9.09 -33.75 0.13
C LEU A 167 -8.99 -34.44 1.49
N ILE A 168 -8.70 -33.68 2.56
CA ILE A 168 -8.56 -34.20 3.92
C ILE A 168 -9.92 -34.67 4.47
N ASP A 169 -10.97 -33.87 4.27
CA ASP A 169 -12.32 -34.16 4.74
C ASP A 169 -12.94 -35.39 4.04
N ASP A 170 -12.45 -35.76 2.86
CA ASP A 170 -12.93 -36.93 2.13
C ASP A 170 -12.22 -38.24 2.51
N ILE A 171 -11.04 -38.17 3.13
CA ILE A 171 -10.34 -39.35 3.71
C ILE A 171 -11.25 -40.15 4.65
N PRO A 172 -11.87 -39.58 5.70
CA PRO A 172 -12.74 -40.32 6.59
C PRO A 172 -13.99 -40.88 5.88
N ASN A 173 -14.47 -40.26 4.79
CA ASN A 173 -15.61 -40.80 4.04
C ASN A 173 -15.25 -42.09 3.30
N VAL A 174 -14.09 -42.12 2.65
CA VAL A 174 -13.56 -43.31 1.99
C VAL A 174 -13.35 -44.42 3.02
N LEU A 175 -12.66 -44.11 4.12
CA LEU A 175 -12.38 -45.05 5.20
C LEU A 175 -13.65 -45.56 5.90
N SER A 176 -14.67 -44.72 6.09
CA SER A 176 -15.92 -45.13 6.73
C SER A 176 -16.70 -46.16 5.91
N LYS A 177 -16.64 -46.08 4.57
CA LYS A 177 -17.26 -47.09 3.68
C LYS A 177 -16.64 -48.46 3.89
N GLU A 178 -15.32 -48.52 4.00
CA GLU A 178 -14.58 -49.77 4.22
C GLU A 178 -14.76 -50.30 5.65
N ALA A 179 -14.74 -49.41 6.64
CA ALA A 179 -15.07 -49.76 8.03
C ALA A 179 -16.44 -50.44 8.12
N PHE A 180 -17.44 -49.91 7.41
CA PHE A 180 -18.80 -50.47 7.41
C PHE A 180 -18.87 -51.85 6.75
N LYS A 181 -18.15 -52.08 5.63
CA LYS A 181 -18.06 -53.40 5.01
C LYS A 181 -17.45 -54.42 5.96
N LYS A 182 -16.29 -54.12 6.53
CA LYS A 182 -15.60 -54.98 7.50
C LYS A 182 -16.44 -55.26 8.75
N MET A 183 -17.17 -54.26 9.25
CA MET A 183 -18.07 -54.45 10.38
C MET A 183 -19.15 -55.50 10.09
N ASN A 184 -19.70 -55.51 8.87
CA ASN A 184 -20.71 -56.49 8.46
C ASN A 184 -20.12 -57.89 8.24
N GLU A 185 -18.91 -57.96 7.69
CA GLU A 185 -18.19 -59.22 7.40
C GLU A 185 -17.69 -59.90 8.69
N LEU A 186 -17.03 -59.15 9.56
CA LEU A 186 -16.32 -59.68 10.74
C LEU A 186 -17.17 -59.69 12.02
N ARG A 187 -18.26 -58.90 12.06
CA ARG A 187 -19.15 -58.75 13.23
C ARG A 187 -18.36 -58.47 14.51
N GLU A 188 -18.46 -59.33 15.52
CA GLU A 188 -17.76 -59.15 16.81
C GLU A 188 -16.25 -59.32 16.71
N GLY A 189 -15.75 -60.14 15.78
CA GLY A 189 -14.31 -60.34 15.54
C GLY A 189 -13.60 -59.14 14.92
N ARG A 190 -14.32 -58.08 14.54
CA ARG A 190 -13.74 -56.88 13.90
C ARG A 190 -12.69 -56.18 14.77
N PHE A 191 -12.80 -56.29 16.10
CA PHE A 191 -11.85 -55.65 17.02
C PHE A 191 -10.48 -56.35 17.04
N GLU A 192 -10.40 -57.57 16.52
CA GLU A 192 -9.15 -58.32 16.37
C GLU A 192 -8.51 -58.12 14.98
N ASP A 193 -9.20 -57.43 14.04
CA ASP A 193 -8.71 -57.16 12.68
C ASP A 193 -7.85 -55.89 12.66
N ASP A 194 -6.57 -56.06 12.32
CA ASP A 194 -5.58 -54.97 12.27
C ASP A 194 -5.98 -53.85 11.31
N GLU A 195 -6.58 -54.20 10.17
CA GLU A 195 -7.02 -53.24 9.16
C GLU A 195 -8.23 -52.43 9.63
N TYR A 196 -9.22 -53.07 10.26
CA TYR A 196 -10.36 -52.38 10.88
C TYR A 196 -9.90 -51.41 11.98
N ASN A 197 -8.98 -51.84 12.84
CA ASN A 197 -8.42 -51.01 13.90
C ASN A 197 -7.63 -49.82 13.35
N PHE A 198 -6.81 -50.04 12.31
CA PHE A 198 -6.13 -48.99 11.56
C PHE A 198 -7.12 -47.95 11.03
N ILE A 199 -8.14 -48.39 10.28
CA ILE A 199 -9.18 -47.53 9.69
C ILE A 199 -9.86 -46.67 10.77
N ASN A 200 -10.32 -47.30 11.85
CA ASN A 200 -11.01 -46.59 12.94
C ASN A 200 -10.12 -45.59 13.66
N ASN A 201 -8.86 -45.93 13.91
CA ASN A 201 -7.90 -45.04 14.53
C ASN A 201 -7.64 -43.81 13.65
N THR A 202 -7.50 -43.98 12.33
CA THR A 202 -7.34 -42.86 11.39
C THR A 202 -8.57 -41.95 11.38
N ILE A 203 -9.79 -42.51 11.32
CA ILE A 203 -11.02 -41.72 11.39
C ILE A 203 -11.11 -40.97 12.73
N GLY A 204 -10.78 -41.63 13.84
CA GLY A 204 -10.75 -41.02 15.17
C GLY A 204 -9.77 -39.86 15.25
N LYS A 205 -8.56 -40.01 14.71
CA LYS A 205 -7.54 -38.96 14.68
C LYS A 205 -7.98 -37.75 13.86
N TYR A 206 -8.60 -37.97 12.69
CA TYR A 206 -9.18 -36.87 11.91
C TYR A 206 -10.23 -36.10 12.72
N ARG A 207 -11.18 -36.81 13.36
CA ARG A 207 -12.24 -36.17 14.17
C ARG A 207 -11.66 -35.33 15.30
N GLN A 208 -10.66 -35.86 16.01
CA GLN A 208 -9.95 -35.12 17.04
C GLN A 208 -9.39 -33.79 16.49
N LEU A 209 -8.65 -33.85 15.38
CA LEU A 209 -8.05 -32.64 14.77
C LEU A 209 -9.11 -31.66 14.27
N ALA A 210 -10.22 -32.15 13.73
CA ALA A 210 -11.33 -31.33 13.28
C ALA A 210 -12.05 -30.63 14.45
N ASP A 211 -12.31 -31.35 15.54
CA ASP A 211 -12.94 -30.81 16.76
C ASP A 211 -12.05 -29.75 17.43
N GLU A 212 -10.73 -29.96 17.40
CA GLU A 212 -9.72 -29.00 17.87
C GLU A 212 -9.53 -27.80 16.93
N ARG A 213 -10.19 -27.79 15.75
CA ARG A 213 -10.00 -26.79 14.69
C ARG A 213 -8.52 -26.62 14.31
N ALA A 214 -7.81 -27.74 14.20
CA ALA A 214 -6.39 -27.76 13.93
C ALA A 214 -6.04 -27.09 12.60
N GLU A 215 -4.91 -26.37 12.55
CA GLU A 215 -4.40 -25.78 11.33
C GLU A 215 -3.88 -26.85 10.35
N LEU A 216 -3.77 -26.50 9.06
CA LEU A 216 -3.30 -27.43 8.01
C LEU A 216 -1.94 -28.06 8.34
N GLY A 217 -1.06 -27.31 9.01
CA GLY A 217 0.24 -27.83 9.46
C GLY A 217 0.12 -29.03 10.40
N ARG A 218 -0.85 -29.02 11.33
CA ARG A 218 -1.11 -30.15 12.23
C ARG A 218 -1.76 -31.32 11.50
N PHE A 219 -2.66 -31.06 10.56
CA PHE A 219 -3.18 -32.14 9.71
C PHE A 219 -2.08 -32.83 8.90
N ASN A 220 -1.10 -32.07 8.41
CA ASN A 220 0.05 -32.64 7.70
C ASN A 220 0.86 -33.60 8.61
N THR A 221 1.28 -33.13 9.78
CA THR A 221 2.22 -33.85 10.67
C THR A 221 1.55 -34.93 11.51
N GLU A 222 0.30 -34.74 11.94
CA GLU A 222 -0.39 -35.64 12.87
C GLU A 222 -1.37 -36.61 12.17
N LEU A 223 -1.73 -36.36 10.91
CA LEU A 223 -2.64 -37.23 10.15
C LEU A 223 -2.03 -37.71 8.83
N LEU A 224 -1.70 -36.81 7.91
CA LEU A 224 -1.34 -37.20 6.53
C LEU A 224 -0.01 -37.95 6.45
N GLU A 225 1.01 -37.48 7.15
CA GLU A 225 2.31 -38.14 7.19
C GLU A 225 2.26 -39.51 7.88
N PRO A 226 1.71 -39.65 9.10
CA PRO A 226 1.50 -40.95 9.73
C PRO A 226 0.66 -41.90 8.88
N LEU A 227 -0.39 -41.40 8.22
CA LEU A 227 -1.27 -42.20 7.36
C LEU A 227 -0.51 -42.76 6.15
N LEU A 228 0.31 -41.95 5.49
CA LEU A 228 1.14 -42.43 4.38
C LEU A 228 2.14 -43.52 4.79
N SER A 229 2.67 -43.47 6.02
CA SER A 229 3.59 -44.49 6.53
C SER A 229 2.88 -45.77 6.97
N SER A 230 1.69 -45.65 7.55
CA SER A 230 0.94 -46.77 8.14
C SER A 230 0.02 -47.48 7.15
N ILE A 231 -0.27 -46.89 5.99
CA ILE A 231 -1.12 -47.51 4.97
C ILE A 231 -0.40 -48.58 4.12
N THR A 232 0.94 -48.59 4.11
CA THR A 232 1.76 -49.50 3.30
C THR A 232 1.41 -50.99 3.42
N PRO A 233 1.10 -51.55 4.61
CA PRO A 233 0.65 -52.95 4.72
C PRO A 233 -0.64 -53.26 3.96
N TYR A 234 -1.41 -52.23 3.59
CA TYR A 234 -2.72 -52.31 2.95
C TYR A 234 -2.70 -51.81 1.50
N ASP A 235 -1.54 -51.62 0.88
CA ASP A 235 -1.40 -51.04 -0.47
C ASP A 235 -2.14 -51.83 -1.58
N THR A 236 -2.44 -53.10 -1.33
CA THR A 236 -3.22 -53.95 -2.25
C THR A 236 -4.74 -53.71 -2.14
N GLN A 237 -5.20 -53.01 -1.11
CA GLN A 237 -6.61 -52.71 -0.92
C GLN A 237 -7.08 -51.59 -1.86
N PRO A 238 -8.29 -51.69 -2.45
CA PRO A 238 -8.79 -50.68 -3.39
C PRO A 238 -8.84 -49.26 -2.82
N TYR A 239 -9.16 -49.10 -1.52
CA TYR A 239 -9.22 -47.79 -0.88
C TYR A 239 -7.83 -47.18 -0.64
N ALA A 240 -6.78 -47.99 -0.51
CA ALA A 240 -5.46 -47.51 -0.13
C ALA A 240 -4.87 -46.59 -1.21
N SER A 241 -5.02 -46.96 -2.48
CA SER A 241 -4.60 -46.14 -3.61
C SER A 241 -5.28 -44.76 -3.62
N GLU A 242 -6.58 -44.72 -3.33
CA GLU A 242 -7.34 -43.47 -3.25
C GLU A 242 -6.89 -42.60 -2.07
N ILE A 243 -6.67 -43.18 -0.89
CA ILE A 243 -6.18 -42.44 0.29
C ILE A 243 -4.77 -41.91 0.05
N ILE A 244 -3.85 -42.73 -0.48
CA ILE A 244 -2.48 -42.32 -0.81
C ILE A 244 -2.50 -41.13 -1.78
N PHE A 245 -3.35 -41.18 -2.81
CA PHE A 245 -3.51 -40.09 -3.76
C PHE A 245 -3.97 -38.79 -3.07
N LYS A 246 -5.02 -38.84 -2.24
CA LYS A 246 -5.51 -37.67 -1.51
C LYS A 246 -4.44 -37.10 -0.57
N CYS A 247 -3.77 -37.94 0.21
CA CYS A 247 -2.70 -37.51 1.10
C CYS A 247 -1.54 -36.86 0.34
N LYS A 248 -1.05 -37.49 -0.73
CA LYS A 248 0.06 -36.94 -1.53
C LYS A 248 -0.33 -35.61 -2.16
N ASN A 249 -1.51 -35.50 -2.76
CA ASN A 249 -1.94 -34.26 -3.40
C ASN A 249 -2.17 -33.13 -2.38
N ALA A 250 -2.74 -33.43 -1.22
CA ALA A 250 -2.88 -32.45 -0.15
C ALA A 250 -1.50 -31.93 0.29
N ARG A 251 -0.53 -32.82 0.51
CA ARG A 251 0.85 -32.45 0.90
C ARG A 251 1.58 -31.67 -0.19
N VAL A 252 1.45 -32.07 -1.46
CA VAL A 252 2.02 -31.32 -2.59
C VAL A 252 1.43 -29.91 -2.62
N ARG A 253 0.11 -29.78 -2.48
CA ARG A 253 -0.55 -28.47 -2.49
C ARG A 253 -0.17 -27.61 -1.30
N MET A 254 0.03 -28.19 -0.11
CA MET A 254 0.59 -27.46 1.04
C MET A 254 1.99 -26.91 0.75
N ASN A 255 2.85 -27.70 0.09
CA ASN A 255 4.16 -27.22 -0.33
C ASN A 255 4.07 -26.11 -1.38
N ASP A 256 3.12 -26.19 -2.32
CA ASP A 256 2.87 -25.14 -3.30
C ASP A 256 2.52 -23.81 -2.61
N ILE A 257 1.59 -23.84 -1.63
CA ILE A 257 1.24 -22.65 -0.83
C ILE A 257 2.49 -22.08 -0.16
N ALA A 258 3.29 -22.92 0.50
CA ALA A 258 4.50 -22.47 1.18
C ALA A 258 5.50 -21.82 0.21
N ASN A 259 5.68 -22.40 -0.98
CA ASN A 259 6.56 -21.85 -2.01
C ASN A 259 6.05 -20.52 -2.58
N ASP A 260 4.74 -20.41 -2.86
CA ASP A 260 4.11 -19.17 -3.33
C ASP A 260 4.27 -18.03 -2.31
N ILE A 261 4.15 -18.37 -1.04
CA ILE A 261 4.35 -17.45 0.06
C ILE A 261 5.81 -16.99 0.16
N MET A 262 6.78 -17.91 0.03
CA MET A 262 8.20 -17.55 -0.03
C MET A 262 8.52 -16.65 -1.23
N HIS A 263 7.92 -16.92 -2.39
CA HIS A 263 8.04 -16.05 -3.56
C HIS A 263 7.45 -14.65 -3.29
N THR A 264 6.29 -14.58 -2.63
CA THR A 264 5.65 -13.33 -2.23
C THR A 264 6.55 -12.52 -1.29
N ILE A 265 7.16 -13.17 -0.30
CA ILE A 265 8.12 -12.56 0.63
C ILE A 265 9.31 -11.97 -0.13
N SER A 266 9.93 -12.74 -1.03
CA SER A 266 11.06 -12.25 -1.84
C SER A 266 10.68 -11.04 -2.70
N THR A 267 9.44 -11.03 -3.22
CA THR A 267 8.90 -9.88 -3.96
C THR A 267 8.79 -8.65 -3.06
N TYR A 268 8.27 -8.80 -1.83
CA TYR A 268 8.18 -7.71 -0.86
C TYR A 268 9.54 -7.19 -0.40
N GLU A 269 10.52 -8.06 -0.18
CA GLU A 269 11.90 -7.65 0.10
C GLU A 269 12.49 -6.80 -1.04
N THR A 270 12.22 -7.19 -2.29
CA THR A 270 12.62 -6.42 -3.47
C THR A 270 11.96 -5.04 -3.48
N ILE A 271 10.68 -4.96 -3.15
CA ILE A 271 9.95 -3.68 -3.04
C ILE A 271 10.57 -2.80 -1.96
N ILE A 272 10.84 -3.32 -0.76
CA ILE A 272 11.46 -2.58 0.34
C ILE A 272 12.79 -1.95 -0.11
N ASN A 273 13.59 -2.69 -0.85
CA ASN A 273 14.87 -2.21 -1.35
C ASN A 273 14.68 -1.16 -2.47
N ALA A 274 13.74 -1.39 -3.38
CA ALA A 274 13.48 -0.49 -4.51
C ALA A 274 12.94 0.89 -4.08
N VAL A 275 12.18 0.96 -2.99
CA VAL A 275 11.62 2.23 -2.50
C VAL A 275 12.60 3.05 -1.65
N ALA A 276 13.72 2.47 -1.21
CA ALA A 276 14.67 3.12 -0.31
C ALA A 276 15.31 4.37 -0.92
N GLU A 277 15.78 4.29 -2.18
CA GLU A 277 16.37 5.42 -2.88
C GLU A 277 15.34 6.54 -3.16
N PRO A 278 14.16 6.28 -3.75
CA PRO A 278 13.12 7.29 -3.92
C PRO A 278 12.76 8.02 -2.62
N ILE A 279 12.63 7.31 -1.49
CA ILE A 279 12.38 7.93 -0.17
C ILE A 279 13.52 8.87 0.21
N SER A 280 14.78 8.43 0.07
CA SER A 280 15.94 9.26 0.36
C SER A 280 15.94 10.53 -0.49
N LYS A 281 15.62 10.43 -1.78
CA LYS A 281 15.57 11.57 -2.69
C LYS A 281 14.45 12.55 -2.37
N VAL A 282 13.29 12.06 -1.95
CA VAL A 282 12.21 12.92 -1.46
C VAL A 282 12.63 13.64 -0.17
N LYS A 283 13.33 12.96 0.76
CA LYS A 283 13.86 13.58 1.99
C LYS A 283 14.88 14.68 1.70
N GLU A 284 15.87 14.40 0.86
CA GLU A 284 16.88 15.38 0.41
C GLU A 284 16.19 16.65 -0.11
N MET A 285 15.18 16.49 -0.96
CA MET A 285 14.42 17.62 -1.50
C MET A 285 13.62 18.39 -0.44
N ILE A 286 13.00 17.69 0.52
CA ILE A 286 12.28 18.35 1.63
C ILE A 286 13.24 19.25 2.42
N GLU A 287 14.47 18.81 2.66
CA GLU A 287 15.49 19.59 3.36
C GLU A 287 15.92 20.81 2.54
N GLU A 288 16.20 20.64 1.24
CA GLU A 288 16.56 21.73 0.34
C GLU A 288 15.46 22.81 0.27
N ILE A 289 14.20 22.39 0.18
CA ILE A 289 13.04 23.30 0.20
C ILE A 289 12.92 24.00 1.57
N SER A 290 13.40 23.40 2.66
CA SER A 290 13.27 23.97 4.01
C SER A 290 14.43 24.88 4.43
N GLN A 291 15.62 24.74 3.82
CA GLN A 291 16.84 25.45 4.24
C GLN A 291 17.06 26.84 3.60
N ASN A 292 16.27 27.21 2.60
CA ASN A 292 16.30 28.54 1.93
C ASN A 292 14.99 29.31 2.09
#